data_AF-A0A6H1KLH0-F1
#
_entry.id   AF-A0A6H1KLH0-F1
#
_cell.length_a   1.000
_cell.length_b   1.000
_cell.length_c   1.000
_cell.angle_alpha   90.00
_cell.angle_beta   90.00
_cell.angle_gamma   90.00
#
_symmetry.space_group_name_H-M   'P 1'
#
loop_
_entity.id
_entity.type
_entity.pdbx_description
1 polymer ?
#
loop_
_entity_poly.entity_id
_entity_poly.type
_entity_poly.pdbx_seq_one_letter_code
_entity_poly.pdbx_strand_id
1 'polypeptide(L)' 'MHPDEITLKGEDLVAAGQVAEQISFDRAREARLVAEEVSDRIRAQFGSGAIRPATTLLRVS' A
#
# COMPACT_ATOMS: atom_id res chain seq x y z
N MET A 1 -35.32 -22.87 5.61
CA MET A 1 -34.44 -21.72 5.36
C MET A 1 -33.62 -21.53 6.63
N HIS A 2 -32.33 -21.88 6.58
CA HIS A 2 -31.42 -21.78 7.73
C HIS A 2 -30.89 -20.33 7.85
N PRO A 3 -30.67 -19.81 9.06
CA PRO A 3 -30.24 -18.42 9.29
C PRO A 3 -28.79 -18.09 8.87
N ASP A 4 -28.05 -19.05 8.29
CA ASP A 4 -26.62 -18.90 7.97
C ASP A 4 -26.31 -18.84 6.46
N GLU A 5 -27.33 -18.78 5.61
CA GLU A 5 -27.14 -18.80 4.15
C GLU A 5 -27.11 -17.37 3.58
N ILE A 6 -25.90 -16.87 3.28
CA ILE A 6 -25.73 -15.58 2.62
C ILE A 6 -26.07 -15.75 1.15
N THR A 7 -27.21 -15.19 0.74
CA THR A 7 -27.60 -15.11 -0.67
C THR A 7 -27.05 -13.81 -1.25
N LEU A 8 -26.16 -13.91 -2.24
CA LEU A 8 -25.63 -12.76 -2.98
C LEU A 8 -26.32 -12.66 -4.34
N LYS A 9 -26.78 -11.47 -4.69
CA LYS A 9 -27.24 -11.16 -6.04
C LYS A 9 -26.08 -10.67 -6.90
N GLY A 10 -26.26 -10.74 -8.22
CA GLY A 10 -25.26 -10.25 -9.18
C GLY A 10 -24.92 -8.77 -8.97
N GLU A 11 -25.89 -7.94 -8.59
CA GLU A 11 -25.69 -6.52 -8.25
C GLU A 11 -24.77 -6.31 -7.03
N ASP A 12 -24.85 -7.20 -6.03
CA ASP A 12 -23.98 -7.16 -4.83
C ASP A 12 -22.53 -7.46 -5.21
N LEU A 13 -22.31 -8.33 -6.19
CA LEU A 13 -20.98 -8.67 -6.71
C LEU A 13 -20.38 -7.54 -7.55
N VAL A 14 -21.20 -6.81 -8.31
CA VAL A 14 -20.75 -5.64 -9.08
C VAL A 14 -20.35 -4.50 -8.14
N ALA A 15 -21.16 -4.24 -7.10
CA ALA A 15 -20.81 -3.27 -6.06
C ALA A 15 -19.52 -3.67 -5.32
N ALA A 16 -19.37 -4.96 -4.99
CA ALA A 16 -18.13 -5.48 -4.39
C ALA A 16 -16.92 -5.33 -5.33
N GLY A 17 -17.09 -5.55 -6.63
CA GLY A 17 -16.05 -5.33 -7.65
C GLY A 17 -15.62 -3.88 -7.76
N GLN A 18 -16.56 -2.93 -7.75
CA GLN A 18 -16.28 -1.50 -7.76
C GLN A 18 -15.55 -1.03 -6.48
N VAL A 19 -15.96 -1.56 -5.31
CA VAL A 19 -15.27 -1.29 -4.04
C VAL A 19 -13.86 -1.89 -4.04
N ALA A 20 -13.68 -3.10 -4.57
CA ALA A 20 -12.36 -3.72 -4.71
C ALA A 20 -11.45 -2.95 -5.67
N GLU A 21 -11.99 -2.41 -6.77
CA GLU A 21 -11.26 -1.52 -7.67
C GLU A 21 -10.89 -0.20 -6.99
N GLN A 22 -11.79 0.41 -6.21
CA GLN A 22 -11.49 1.63 -5.45
C GLN A 22 -10.41 1.42 -4.38
N ILE A 23 -10.39 0.25 -3.73
CA ILE A 23 -9.31 -0.15 -2.82
C ILE A 23 -8.00 -0.33 -3.61
N SER A 24 -8.07 -0.91 -4.82
CA SER A 24 -6.90 -1.05 -5.71
C SER A 24 -6.44 0.27 -6.34
N PHE A 25 -7.30 1.29 -6.44
CA PHE A 25 -6.96 2.59 -7.03
C PHE A 25 -6.06 3.45 -6.14
N ASP A 26 -5.90 3.13 -4.86
CA ASP A 26 -4.89 3.78 -4.02
C ASP A 26 -3.49 3.18 -4.22
N ARG A 27 -3.13 2.93 -5.49
CA ARG A 27 -1.78 2.48 -5.89
C ARG A 27 -0.69 3.43 -5.41
N ALA A 28 -1.00 4.72 -5.31
CA ALA A 28 -0.09 5.72 -4.77
C ALA A 28 0.22 5.44 -3.29
N ARG A 29 -0.79 5.13 -2.47
CA ARG A 29 -0.57 4.72 -1.08
C ARG A 29 0.08 3.36 -0.97
N GLU A 30 -0.31 2.37 -1.78
CA GLU A 30 0.35 1.06 -1.78
C GLU A 30 1.84 1.19 -2.11
N ALA A 31 2.18 1.93 -3.19
CA ALA A 31 3.56 2.20 -3.57
C ALA A 31 4.33 2.95 -2.46
N ARG A 32 3.68 3.90 -1.79
CA ARG A 32 4.26 4.62 -0.66
C ARG A 32 4.52 3.69 0.53
N LEU A 33 3.58 2.83 0.91
CA LEU A 33 3.74 1.89 2.02
C LEU A 33 4.88 0.90 1.75
N VAL A 34 4.97 0.37 0.53
CA VAL A 34 6.09 -0.49 0.12
C VAL A 34 7.42 0.27 0.19
N ALA A 35 7.47 1.53 -0.26
CA ALA A 35 8.67 2.35 -0.17
C ALA A 35 9.08 2.64 1.29
N GLU A 36 8.12 2.87 2.18
CA GLU A 36 8.34 3.05 3.62
C GLU A 36 8.91 1.78 4.25
N GLU A 37 8.28 0.62 4.03
CA GLU A 37 8.72 -0.67 4.57
C GLU A 37 10.14 -1.03 4.11
N VAL A 38 10.42 -0.88 2.81
CA VAL A 38 11.76 -1.12 2.26
C VAL A 38 12.79 -0.17 2.88
N SER A 39 12.41 1.09 3.08
CA SER A 39 13.30 2.09 3.69
C SER A 39 13.65 1.75 5.13
N ASP A 40 12.67 1.29 5.90
CA ASP A 40 12.86 0.90 7.30
C ASP A 40 13.73 -0.36 7.43
N ARG A 41 13.53 -1.34 6.54
CA ARG A 41 14.42 -2.51 6.47
C ARG A 41 15.86 -2.13 6.19
N ILE A 42 16.10 -1.19 5.27
CA ILE A 42 17.45 -0.67 4.97
C ILE A 42 18.03 0.02 6.20
N ARG A 43 17.27 0.87 6.89
CA ARG A 43 17.74 1.55 8.11
C ARG A 43 18.03 0.57 9.26
N ALA A 44 17.23 -0.48 9.40
CA ALA A 44 17.46 -1.53 10.39
C ALA A 44 18.76 -2.30 10.11
N GLN A 45 19.08 -2.53 8.84
CA GLN A 45 20.27 -3.29 8.43
C GLN A 45 21.56 -2.45 8.43
N PHE A 46 21.48 -1.19 8.01
CA PHE A 46 22.64 -0.35 7.72
C PHE A 46 22.73 0.92 8.59
N GLY A 47 21.82 1.08 9.55
CA GLY A 47 21.74 2.22 10.45
C GLY A 47 20.87 3.36 9.94
N SER A 48 20.51 4.27 10.84
CA SER A 48 19.57 5.38 10.58
C SER A 48 20.02 6.34 9.47
N GLY A 49 21.32 6.40 9.18
CA GLY A 49 21.91 7.23 8.12
C GLY A 49 21.93 6.59 6.72
N ALA A 50 21.47 5.35 6.56
CA ALA A 50 21.57 4.60 5.31
C ALA A 50 20.71 5.18 4.18
N ILE A 51 19.59 5.84 4.51
CA ILE A 51 18.74 6.56 3.56
C ILE A 51 18.75 8.03 3.94
N ARG A 52 19.17 8.88 2.99
CA ARG A 52 19.21 10.34 3.17
C ARG A 52 18.48 11.02 2.02
N PRO A 53 17.92 12.22 2.23
CA PRO A 53 17.35 13.01 1.14
C PRO A 53 18.38 13.18 0.03
N ALA A 54 17.99 13.01 -1.23
CA ALA A 54 18.89 13.16 -2.38
C ALA A 54 19.56 14.54 -2.42
N THR A 55 18.89 15.56 -1.89
CA THR A 55 19.42 16.93 -1.71
C THR A 55 20.69 16.99 -0.84
N THR A 56 20.94 15.98 0.01
CA THR A 56 22.17 15.90 0.81
C THR A 56 23.41 15.53 -0.03
N LEU A 57 23.25 14.86 -1.18
CA LEU A 57 24.35 14.62 -2.12
C LEU A 57 24.65 15.87 -2.96
N LEU A 58 23.62 16.66 -3.28
CA LEU A 58 23.76 17.91 -4.04
C LEU A 58 24.48 19.03 -3.26
N ARG A 59 24.68 18.86 -1.95
CA ARG A 59 25.36 19.84 -1.07
C ARG A 59 26.84 19.52 -0.83
N VAL A 60 27.35 18.42 -1.39
CA VAL A 60 28.77 18.05 -1.40
C VAL A 60 29.28 18.30 -2.81
N SER A 61 29.64 19.55 -3.07
CA SER A 61 30.42 20.00 -4.23
C SER A 61 31.27 21.18 -3.77
#